data_AF-A0A2Z2PCU6-F1
#
_entry.id   AF-A0A2Z2PCU6-F1
#
_cell.length_a   1.000
_cell.length_b   1.000
_cell.length_c   1.000
_cell.angle_alpha   90.00
_cell.angle_beta   90.00
_cell.angle_gamma   90.00
#
_symmetry.space_group_name_H-M   'P 1'
#
loop_
_entity.id
_entity.type
_entity.pdbx_description
1 polymer ?
#
loop_
_entity_poly.entity_id
_entity_poly.type
_entity_poly.pdbx_seq_one_letter_code
_entity_poly.pdbx_strand_id
1 'polypeptide(L)'
;MTTLAGESLPAARGLSVRPGERAPAAGTVWTLSGVASHLRYTLREEFAALSARGSPLGRGEARRAALIPISKSEAWWALAQDERRRIYEEQSRHTSIGMEYLPQVARRLHHGRDLGEPFDFLTWFEFAPEHEGMFDELLARLRASEEWRYVSREIDIRLTRAL
;
A
#
# COMPACT_ATOMS: atom_id res chain seq x y z
N MET A 1 -1.03 14.99 -2.93
CA MET A 1 -1.77 14.21 -1.93
C MET A 1 -3.24 14.39 -2.22
N THR A 2 -3.96 13.30 -2.41
CA THR A 2 -5.37 13.29 -2.80
C THR A 2 -6.12 12.35 -1.87
N THR A 3 -7.24 12.79 -1.31
CA THR A 3 -8.13 11.90 -0.54
C THR A 3 -9.15 11.28 -1.50
N LEU A 4 -9.21 9.96 -1.52
CA LEU A 4 -10.08 9.20 -2.42
C LEU A 4 -11.34 8.71 -1.70
N ALA A 5 -11.22 8.41 -0.40
CA ALA A 5 -12.35 8.03 0.45
C ALA A 5 -12.08 8.40 1.91
N GLY A 6 -13.15 8.70 2.65
CA GLY A 6 -13.11 8.99 4.08
C GLY A 6 -12.42 10.32 4.43
N GLU A 7 -11.98 10.43 5.69
CA GLU A 7 -11.38 11.66 6.22
C GLU A 7 -9.95 11.89 5.68
N SER A 8 -9.66 13.11 5.24
CA SER A 8 -8.32 13.54 4.80
C SER A 8 -7.30 13.65 5.94
N LEU A 9 -6.00 13.62 5.63
CA LEU A 9 -4.96 14.12 6.54
C LEU A 9 -4.64 15.59 6.23
N PRO A 10 -4.11 16.36 7.19
CA PRO A 10 -3.56 17.69 6.92
C PRO A 10 -2.43 17.66 5.88
N ALA A 11 -2.35 18.70 5.05
CA ALA A 11 -1.30 18.82 4.04
C ALA A 11 0.09 18.88 4.71
N ALA A 12 1.05 18.12 4.17
CA ALA A 12 2.43 18.08 4.62
C ALA A 12 3.37 18.46 3.46
N ARG A 13 4.50 19.10 3.77
CA ARG A 13 5.51 19.50 2.76
C ARG A 13 6.46 18.38 2.36
N GLY A 14 6.53 17.31 3.15
CA GLY A 14 7.42 16.18 2.92
C GLY A 14 7.13 15.04 3.90
N LEU A 15 7.76 13.90 3.65
CA LEU A 15 7.61 12.69 4.44
C LEU A 15 9.00 12.21 4.89
N SER A 16 9.13 11.88 6.17
CA SER A 16 10.30 11.18 6.72
C SER A 16 9.88 9.77 7.11
N VAL A 17 10.48 8.75 6.50
CA VAL A 17 10.25 7.34 6.86
C VAL A 17 11.39 6.85 7.73
N ARG A 18 11.09 6.27 8.90
CA ARG A 18 12.09 5.80 9.86
C ARG A 18 11.67 4.43 10.42
N PRO A 19 12.62 3.49 10.61
CA PRO A 19 12.34 2.26 11.32
C PRO A 19 12.27 2.51 12.84
N GLY A 20 11.39 1.77 13.52
CA GLY A 20 11.24 1.80 14.97
C GLY A 20 10.36 2.94 15.48
N GLU A 21 9.98 2.83 16.75
CA GLU A 21 9.20 3.86 17.43
C GLU A 21 10.08 5.08 17.75
N ARG A 22 9.57 6.27 17.47
CA ARG A 22 10.28 7.51 17.74
C ARG A 22 9.32 8.67 17.97
N ALA A 23 9.71 9.56 18.89
CA ALA A 23 8.97 10.79 19.12
C ALA A 23 8.88 11.62 17.81
N PRO A 24 7.70 12.19 17.51
CA PRO A 24 7.55 13.10 16.38
C PRO A 24 8.54 14.27 16.47
N ALA A 25 9.11 14.66 15.33
CA ALA A 25 9.95 15.85 15.28
C ALA A 25 9.09 17.12 15.46
N ALA A 26 9.71 18.22 15.90
CA ALA A 26 9.03 19.52 15.95
C ALA A 26 8.47 19.88 14.56
N GLY A 27 7.20 20.32 14.52
CA GLY A 27 6.51 20.63 13.27
C GLY A 27 5.92 19.42 12.52
N THR A 28 5.93 18.23 13.11
CA THR A 28 5.20 17.06 12.57
C THR A 28 3.70 17.33 12.60
N VAL A 29 3.02 17.21 11.45
CA VAL A 29 1.58 17.42 11.31
C VAL A 29 0.75 16.14 11.51
N TRP A 30 1.36 14.98 11.26
CA TRP A 30 0.78 13.66 11.52
C TRP A 30 1.90 12.60 11.52
N THR A 31 1.63 11.49 12.21
CA THR A 31 2.47 10.29 12.22
C THR A 31 1.58 9.10 11.88
N LEU A 32 2.10 8.17 11.07
CA LEU A 32 1.46 6.90 10.78
C LEU A 32 2.45 5.78 11.08
N SER A 33 2.04 4.77 11.83
CA SER A 33 2.87 3.61 12.14
C SER A 33 2.28 2.33 11.57
N GLY A 34 3.14 1.34 11.37
CA GLY A 34 2.69 0.02 10.93
C GLY A 34 3.84 -0.99 10.94
N VAL A 35 3.49 -2.26 11.05
CA VAL A 35 4.46 -3.36 11.16
C VAL A 35 4.46 -4.22 9.91
N ALA A 36 5.65 -4.59 9.43
CA ALA A 36 5.76 -5.66 8.44
C ALA A 36 5.39 -6.99 9.11
N SER A 37 4.46 -7.74 8.54
CA SER A 37 3.90 -8.95 9.15
C SER A 37 4.06 -10.18 8.26
N HIS A 38 3.61 -11.33 8.75
CA HIS A 38 3.55 -12.56 7.97
C HIS A 38 2.45 -12.46 6.88
N LEU A 39 2.56 -13.30 5.86
CA LEU A 39 1.60 -13.37 4.75
C LEU A 39 0.22 -13.79 5.25
N ARG A 40 -0.83 -13.07 4.84
CA ARG A 40 -2.21 -13.35 5.27
C ARG A 40 -3.04 -14.09 4.21
N TYR A 41 -2.79 -13.84 2.93
CA TYR A 41 -3.58 -14.38 1.82
C TYR A 41 -2.75 -15.15 0.80
N THR A 42 -1.47 -14.79 0.66
CA THR A 42 -0.58 -15.30 -0.38
C THR A 42 -0.28 -16.78 -0.20
N LEU A 43 -0.55 -17.58 -1.22
CA LEU A 43 -0.21 -18.99 -1.29
C LEU A 43 1.26 -19.20 -1.61
N ARG A 44 1.75 -20.44 -1.45
CA ARG A 44 3.16 -20.79 -1.68
C ARG A 44 3.64 -20.44 -3.08
N GLU A 45 2.86 -20.79 -4.11
CA GLU A 45 3.22 -20.57 -5.51
C GLU A 45 3.23 -19.09 -5.86
N GLU A 46 2.22 -18.34 -5.38
CA GLU A 46 2.13 -16.89 -5.52
C GLU A 46 3.34 -16.20 -4.87
N PHE A 47 3.72 -16.63 -3.66
CA PHE A 47 4.91 -16.12 -2.98
C PHE A 47 6.17 -16.38 -3.79
N ALA A 48 6.38 -17.60 -4.28
CA ALA A 48 7.55 -17.94 -5.08
C ALA A 48 7.64 -17.09 -6.35
N ALA A 49 6.53 -16.91 -7.07
CA ALA A 49 6.46 -16.06 -8.26
C ALA A 49 6.75 -14.58 -7.95
N LEU A 50 6.18 -14.06 -6.86
CA LEU A 50 6.42 -12.69 -6.40
C LEU A 50 7.87 -12.46 -6.02
N SER A 51 8.48 -13.41 -5.30
CA SER A 51 9.89 -13.34 -4.90
C SER A 51 10.84 -13.40 -6.10
N ALA A 52 10.51 -14.18 -7.12
CA ALA A 52 11.34 -14.30 -8.32
C ALA A 52 11.32 -13.04 -9.22
N ARG A 53 10.23 -12.27 -9.20
CA ARG A 53 10.04 -11.08 -10.07
C ARG A 53 10.18 -9.75 -9.35
N GLY A 54 10.03 -9.74 -8.03
CA GLY A 54 10.05 -8.53 -7.21
C GLY A 54 11.42 -7.85 -7.23
N SER A 55 11.41 -6.52 -7.14
CA SER A 55 12.62 -5.73 -6.98
C SER A 55 12.77 -5.18 -5.56
N PRO A 56 14.00 -4.96 -5.08
CA PRO A 56 14.22 -4.34 -3.78
C PRO A 56 13.73 -2.88 -3.76
N LEU A 57 13.48 -2.37 -2.55
CA LEU A 57 13.33 -0.94 -2.31
C LEU A 57 14.70 -0.25 -2.38
N GLY A 58 14.69 1.07 -2.56
CA GLY A 58 15.88 1.92 -2.52
C GLY A 58 16.72 1.88 -3.79
N ARG A 59 16.16 1.44 -4.92
CA ARG A 59 16.88 1.45 -6.20
C ARG A 59 17.24 2.88 -6.61
N GLY A 60 18.38 3.03 -7.29
CA GLY A 60 18.93 4.34 -7.65
C GLY A 60 17.97 5.13 -8.56
N GLU A 61 17.39 4.44 -9.53
CA GLU A 61 16.44 4.96 -10.51
C GLU A 61 15.04 5.24 -9.93
N ALA A 62 14.67 4.62 -8.80
CA ALA A 62 13.36 4.77 -8.18
C ALA A 62 13.23 6.12 -7.44
N ARG A 63 13.06 7.20 -8.22
CA ARG A 63 12.95 8.59 -7.74
C ARG A 63 11.52 9.02 -7.42
N ARG A 64 10.51 8.21 -7.75
CA ARG A 64 9.11 8.40 -7.36
C ARG A 64 8.70 7.35 -6.34
N ALA A 65 7.81 7.75 -5.45
CA ALA A 65 7.19 6.85 -4.49
C ALA A 65 5.72 7.21 -4.26
N ALA A 66 4.95 6.25 -3.78
CA ALA A 66 3.60 6.46 -3.30
C ALA A 66 3.44 5.81 -1.92
N LEU A 67 2.93 6.59 -0.97
CA LEU A 67 2.34 6.07 0.26
C LEU A 67 0.83 6.10 0.10
N ILE A 68 0.19 4.94 0.22
CA ILE A 68 -1.26 4.81 0.16
C ILE A 68 -1.75 4.15 1.47
N PRO A 69 -2.11 4.96 2.49
CA PRO A 69 -2.78 4.49 3.69
C PRO A 69 -4.21 4.05 3.36
N ILE A 70 -4.61 2.88 3.80
CA ILE A 70 -5.90 2.26 3.49
C ILE A 70 -6.54 1.71 4.78
N SER A 71 -7.82 2.01 4.98
CA SER A 71 -8.68 1.32 5.93
C SER A 71 -9.78 0.58 5.18
N LYS A 72 -10.10 -0.63 5.64
CA LYS A 72 -11.27 -1.38 5.20
C LYS A 72 -12.43 -1.22 6.17
N SER A 73 -13.64 -1.48 5.69
CA SER A 73 -14.86 -1.39 6.48
C SER A 73 -14.96 -2.51 7.51
N GLU A 74 -15.77 -2.32 8.55
CA GLU A 74 -16.06 -3.38 9.53
C GLU A 74 -16.71 -4.61 8.87
N ALA A 75 -17.47 -4.41 7.79
CA ALA A 75 -18.03 -5.50 7.00
C ALA A 75 -16.94 -6.42 6.41
N TRP A 76 -15.78 -5.86 5.99
CA TRP A 76 -14.65 -6.69 5.57
C TRP A 76 -14.07 -7.47 6.73
N TRP A 77 -13.90 -6.84 7.89
CA TRP A 77 -13.28 -7.46 9.05
C TRP A 77 -14.17 -8.51 9.73
N ALA A 78 -15.48 -8.46 9.49
CA ALA A 78 -16.43 -9.48 9.93
C ALA A 78 -16.39 -10.76 9.07
N LEU A 79 -15.82 -10.71 7.85
CA LEU A 79 -15.73 -11.87 6.95
C LEU A 79 -14.73 -12.91 7.47
N ALA A 80 -15.07 -14.17 7.26
CA ALA A 80 -14.18 -15.29 7.50
C ALA A 80 -12.95 -15.22 6.58
N GLN A 81 -11.91 -15.99 6.93
CA GLN A 81 -10.63 -15.95 6.21
C GLN A 81 -10.75 -16.40 4.75
N ASP A 82 -11.53 -17.44 4.49
CA ASP A 82 -11.81 -17.97 3.15
C ASP A 82 -12.61 -16.99 2.31
N GLU A 83 -13.62 -16.32 2.89
CA GLU A 83 -14.38 -15.27 2.22
C GLU A 83 -13.49 -14.09 1.82
N ARG A 84 -12.63 -13.61 2.73
CA ARG A 84 -11.66 -12.54 2.42
C ARG A 84 -10.68 -12.98 1.33
N ARG A 85 -10.17 -14.22 1.38
CA ARG A 85 -9.24 -14.74 0.37
C ARG A 85 -9.90 -14.84 -1.01
N ARG A 86 -11.15 -15.28 -1.07
CA ARG A 86 -11.93 -15.34 -2.31
C ARG A 86 -12.10 -13.97 -2.95
N ILE A 87 -12.48 -12.97 -2.16
CA ILE A 87 -12.62 -11.60 -2.66
C ILE A 87 -11.26 -11.05 -3.10
N TYR A 88 -10.22 -11.23 -2.29
CA TYR A 88 -8.86 -10.72 -2.54
C TYR A 88 -8.26 -11.18 -3.87
N GLU A 89 -8.31 -12.48 -4.19
CA GLU A 89 -7.67 -12.98 -5.41
C GLU A 89 -8.65 -13.54 -6.44
N GLU A 90 -9.58 -14.41 -6.05
CA GLU A 90 -10.42 -15.12 -7.02
C GLU A 90 -11.36 -14.14 -7.76
N GLN A 91 -11.83 -13.11 -7.06
CA GLN A 91 -12.69 -12.08 -7.63
C GLN A 91 -11.93 -10.81 -8.04
N SER A 92 -10.94 -10.40 -7.24
CA SER A 92 -10.25 -9.12 -7.44
C SER A 92 -8.88 -9.24 -8.09
N ARG A 93 -8.34 -10.45 -8.18
CA ARG A 93 -7.05 -10.75 -8.81
C ARG A 93 -5.91 -9.88 -8.28
N HIS A 94 -5.92 -9.54 -6.98
CA HIS A 94 -5.00 -8.55 -6.40
C HIS A 94 -3.53 -8.89 -6.68
N THR A 95 -3.13 -10.14 -6.41
CA THR A 95 -1.76 -10.61 -6.62
C THR A 95 -1.47 -10.72 -8.11
N SER A 96 -2.39 -11.28 -8.88
CA SER A 96 -2.24 -11.44 -10.33
C SER A 96 -2.05 -10.11 -11.04
N ILE A 97 -2.89 -9.10 -10.74
CA ILE A 97 -2.76 -7.73 -11.24
C ILE A 97 -1.40 -7.17 -10.83
N GLY A 98 -1.07 -7.20 -9.53
CA GLY A 98 0.20 -6.64 -9.03
C GLY A 98 1.44 -7.28 -9.66
N MET A 99 1.38 -8.56 -10.05
CA MET A 99 2.47 -9.28 -10.71
C MET A 99 2.83 -8.69 -12.07
N GLU A 100 1.86 -8.13 -12.80
CA GLU A 100 2.06 -7.54 -14.13
C GLU A 100 2.91 -6.26 -14.09
N TYR A 101 3.05 -5.63 -12.92
CA TYR A 101 3.79 -4.38 -12.71
C TYR A 101 5.17 -4.59 -12.08
N LEU A 102 5.59 -5.85 -11.90
CA LEU A 102 6.93 -6.23 -11.47
C LEU A 102 7.83 -6.47 -12.70
N PRO A 103 9.12 -6.10 -12.66
CA PRO A 103 9.89 -5.56 -11.51
C PRO A 103 9.78 -4.04 -11.29
N GLN A 104 9.12 -3.31 -12.18
CA GLN A 104 9.19 -1.85 -12.26
C GLN A 104 8.70 -1.16 -10.96
N VAL A 105 7.68 -1.70 -10.31
CA VAL A 105 7.16 -1.21 -9.03
C VAL A 105 7.66 -2.09 -7.89
N ALA A 106 8.54 -1.56 -7.03
CA ALA A 106 8.81 -2.21 -5.74
C ALA A 106 7.74 -1.83 -4.73
N ARG A 107 7.47 -2.73 -3.77
CA ARG A 107 6.42 -2.52 -2.77
C ARG A 107 6.82 -3.01 -1.39
N ARG A 108 6.20 -2.43 -0.37
CA ARG A 108 6.19 -2.95 1.00
C ARG A 108 4.83 -2.67 1.65
N LEU A 109 4.35 -3.66 2.41
CA LEU A 109 3.10 -3.58 3.15
C LEU A 109 3.39 -3.53 4.65
N HIS A 110 2.73 -2.61 5.33
CA HIS A 110 2.71 -2.51 6.78
C HIS A 110 1.28 -2.60 7.29
N HIS A 111 1.07 -3.31 8.39
CA HIS A 111 -0.21 -3.47 9.07
C HIS A 111 -0.29 -2.52 10.26
N GLY A 112 -1.36 -1.74 10.34
CA GLY A 112 -1.65 -0.79 11.42
C GLY A 112 -2.85 -1.15 12.28
N ARG A 113 -3.83 -1.92 11.75
CA ARG A 113 -5.11 -2.21 12.45
C ARG A 113 -4.91 -2.72 13.88
N ASP A 114 -4.12 -3.78 14.03
CA ASP A 114 -3.91 -4.45 15.32
C ASP A 114 -3.09 -3.58 16.30
N LEU A 115 -2.53 -2.46 15.84
CA LEU A 115 -1.81 -1.48 16.65
C LEU A 115 -2.71 -0.31 17.10
N GLY A 116 -3.99 -0.29 16.69
CA GLY A 116 -4.89 0.84 16.93
C GLY A 116 -4.56 2.08 16.11
N GLU A 117 -3.80 1.92 15.02
CA GLU A 117 -3.42 3.01 14.12
C GLU A 117 -4.64 3.50 13.29
N PRO A 118 -4.62 4.76 12.81
CA PRO A 118 -5.74 5.35 12.08
C PRO A 118 -6.02 4.70 10.71
N PHE A 119 -5.11 3.85 10.22
CA PHE A 119 -5.25 3.08 8.99
C PHE A 119 -4.94 1.61 9.23
N ASP A 120 -5.69 0.72 8.56
CA ASP A 120 -5.47 -0.72 8.67
C ASP A 120 -4.14 -1.13 8.01
N PHE A 121 -3.79 -0.46 6.91
CA PHE A 121 -2.61 -0.73 6.11
C PHE A 121 -1.90 0.56 5.70
N LEU A 122 -0.57 0.52 5.70
CA LEU A 122 0.28 1.49 5.00
C LEU A 122 0.96 0.76 3.85
N THR A 123 0.54 1.06 2.62
CA THR A 123 1.14 0.48 1.42
C THR A 123 2.15 1.46 0.82
N TRP A 124 3.37 0.97 0.61
CA TRP A 124 4.49 1.76 0.12
C TRP A 124 4.94 1.23 -1.23
N PHE A 125 5.12 2.12 -2.20
CA PHE A 125 5.56 1.80 -3.55
C PHE A 125 6.70 2.71 -3.99
N GLU A 126 7.66 2.17 -4.74
CA GLU A 126 8.77 2.90 -5.34
C GLU A 126 8.95 2.50 -6.81
N PHE A 127 9.14 3.50 -7.67
CA PHE A 127 9.30 3.30 -9.12
C PHE A 127 10.08 4.45 -9.76
N ALA A 128 10.60 4.20 -10.96
CA ALA A 128 11.26 5.21 -11.77
C ALA A 128 10.23 6.18 -12.38
N PRO A 129 10.57 7.46 -12.64
CA PRO A 129 9.62 8.45 -13.18
C PRO A 129 8.90 8.00 -14.47
N GLU A 130 9.60 7.28 -15.35
CA GLU A 130 9.04 6.73 -16.59
C GLU A 130 7.94 5.67 -16.38
N HIS A 131 7.82 5.14 -15.17
CA HIS A 131 6.82 4.12 -14.81
C HIS A 131 5.60 4.70 -14.08
N GLU A 132 5.48 6.03 -13.96
CA GLU A 132 4.38 6.68 -13.24
C GLU A 132 3.00 6.34 -13.86
N GLY A 133 2.87 6.44 -15.19
CA GLY A 133 1.62 6.06 -15.88
C GLY A 133 1.26 4.58 -15.71
N MET A 134 2.27 3.70 -15.64
CA MET A 134 2.10 2.28 -15.39
C MET A 134 1.59 2.03 -13.96
N PHE A 135 2.11 2.77 -12.97
CA PHE A 135 1.64 2.69 -11.59
C PHE A 135 0.21 3.25 -11.43
N ASP A 136 -0.15 4.30 -12.17
CA ASP A 136 -1.53 4.81 -12.18
C ASP A 136 -2.53 3.80 -12.74
N GLU A 137 -2.15 3.06 -13.78
CA GLU A 137 -2.95 1.95 -14.32
C GLU A 137 -3.16 0.83 -13.30
N LEU A 138 -2.08 0.43 -12.58
CA LEU A 138 -2.17 -0.55 -11.48
C LEU A 138 -3.22 -0.13 -10.46
N LEU A 139 -3.18 1.13 -9.99
CA LEU A 139 -4.14 1.62 -9.00
C LEU A 139 -5.55 1.70 -9.56
N ALA A 140 -5.72 2.12 -10.82
CA ALA A 140 -7.04 2.14 -11.45
C ALA A 140 -7.67 0.75 -11.50
N ARG A 141 -6.89 -0.28 -11.85
CA ARG A 141 -7.35 -1.68 -11.88
C ARG A 141 -7.70 -2.20 -10.49
N LEU A 142 -6.87 -1.93 -9.48
CA LEU A 142 -7.16 -2.33 -8.10
C LEU A 142 -8.40 -1.62 -7.56
N ARG A 143 -8.55 -0.31 -7.80
CA ARG A 143 -9.69 0.49 -7.36
C ARG A 143 -11.02 0.08 -8.01
N ALA A 144 -10.96 -0.54 -9.19
CA ALA A 144 -12.14 -1.07 -9.88
C ALA A 144 -12.57 -2.48 -9.42
N SER A 145 -11.80 -3.11 -8.52
CA SER A 145 -12.03 -4.49 -8.08
C SER A 145 -13.11 -4.63 -7.00
N GLU A 146 -13.60 -5.86 -6.78
CA GLU A 146 -14.58 -6.14 -5.73
C GLU A 146 -14.00 -5.87 -4.33
N GLU A 147 -12.72 -6.17 -4.12
CA GLU A 147 -12.00 -5.88 -2.87
C GLU A 147 -12.09 -4.40 -2.50
N TRP A 148 -12.01 -3.50 -3.49
CA TRP A 148 -11.99 -2.06 -3.23
C TRP A 148 -13.32 -1.50 -2.78
N ARG A 149 -14.43 -2.22 -2.97
CA ARG A 149 -15.74 -1.85 -2.40
C ARG A 149 -15.74 -1.86 -0.87
N TYR A 150 -14.78 -2.56 -0.27
CA TYR A 150 -14.61 -2.61 1.17
C TYR A 150 -13.63 -1.55 1.70
N VAL A 151 -13.02 -0.72 0.85
CA VAL A 151 -12.15 0.36 1.30
C VAL A 151 -13.02 1.52 1.81
N SER A 152 -12.84 1.87 3.08
CA SER A 152 -13.60 2.92 3.76
C SER A 152 -12.84 4.24 3.86
N ARG A 153 -11.50 4.18 3.83
CA ARG A 153 -10.62 5.35 3.86
C ARG A 153 -9.39 5.09 2.99
N GLU A 154 -9.09 6.01 2.08
CA GLU A 154 -7.92 5.93 1.22
C GLU A 154 -7.38 7.32 0.91
N ILE A 155 -6.06 7.47 1.02
CA ILE A 155 -5.35 8.68 0.64
C ILE A 155 -4.18 8.31 -0.27
N ASP A 156 -4.08 8.97 -1.41
CA ASP A 156 -2.99 8.79 -2.35
C ASP A 156 -1.93 9.90 -2.17
N ILE A 157 -0.78 9.54 -1.57
CA ILE A 157 0.33 10.45 -1.28
C ILE A 157 1.50 10.15 -2.22
N ARG A 158 1.59 10.92 -3.31
CA ARG A 158 2.71 10.87 -4.27
C ARG A 158 3.92 11.69 -3.79
N LEU A 159 5.10 11.12 -3.97
CA LEU A 159 6.36 11.61 -3.43
C LEU A 159 7.45 11.60 -4.52
N THR A 160 8.34 12.57 -4.44
CA THR A 160 9.61 12.56 -5.18
C THR A 160 10.75 12.52 -4.19
N ARG A 161 11.70 11.60 -4.38
CA ARG A 161 12.88 11.49 -3.52
C ARG A 161 13.69 12.78 -3.61
N ALA A 162 13.91 13.44 -2.48
CA ALA A 162 14.79 14.60 -2.39
C ALA A 162 16.18 14.28 -2.97
N LEU A 163 16.81 15.26 -3.59
CA LEU A 163 18.17 15.16 -4.12
C LEU A 163 19.18 15.09 -2.97
#